data_AF-A0A2S0K0Q8-F1
#
_entry.id   AF-A0A2S0K0Q8-F1
#
_cell.length_a   1.000
_cell.length_b   1.000
_cell.length_c   1.000
_cell.angle_alpha   90.00
_cell.angle_beta   90.00
_cell.angle_gamma   90.00
#
_symmetry.space_group_name_H-M   'P 1'
#
loop_
_entity.id
_entity.type
_entity.pdbx_description
1 polymer ?
#
loop_
_entity_poly.entity_id
_entity_poly.type
_entity_poly.pdbx_seq_one_letter_code
_entity_poly.pdbx_strand_id
1 'polypeptide(L)'
;MNKRYLWRVLFVVVVLSVSGAFWIINKNDKEKEFDIAEEKMEESIAPKKRDLSWVDGVHADMLDDWKSGDKTFDERLVQEVMLKMTYQKLDTQEKEGSIEITPERIDNLMQISEEEKAVFFHSELYLDILKRWKENDFSTVKDDNQLLHSLYDR
;
A
#
# COMPACT_ATOMS: atom_id res chain seq x y z
N MET A 1 8.45 -0.65 -64.63
CA MET A 1 8.51 -0.53 -63.16
C MET A 1 8.15 -1.88 -62.55
N ASN A 2 9.10 -2.55 -61.88
CA ASN A 2 8.93 -3.94 -61.46
C ASN A 2 8.00 -4.04 -60.24
N LYS A 3 6.87 -4.76 -60.36
CA LYS A 3 5.89 -4.96 -59.28
C LYS A 3 6.53 -5.55 -58.00
N ARG A 4 7.63 -6.30 -58.16
CA ARG A 4 8.47 -6.83 -57.08
C ARG A 4 9.25 -5.75 -56.31
N TYR A 5 9.56 -4.63 -56.94
CA TYR A 5 10.25 -3.50 -56.29
C TYR A 5 9.27 -2.65 -55.49
N LEU A 6 8.05 -2.45 -55.99
CA LEU A 6 6.98 -1.76 -55.27
C LEU A 6 6.59 -2.47 -53.97
N TRP A 7 6.49 -3.80 -53.98
CA TRP A 7 6.24 -4.58 -52.75
C TRP A 7 7.41 -4.56 -51.76
N ARG A 8 8.66 -4.45 -52.23
CA ARG A 8 9.84 -4.33 -51.36
C ARG A 8 9.93 -2.98 -50.67
N VAL A 9 9.60 -1.90 -51.37
CA VAL A 9 9.59 -0.55 -50.77
C VAL A 9 8.45 -0.40 -49.75
N LEU A 10 7.27 -0.96 -50.04
CA LEU A 10 6.12 -0.89 -49.12
C LEU A 10 6.34 -1.68 -47.82
N PHE A 11 7.07 -2.80 -47.88
CA PHE A 11 7.41 -3.62 -46.70
C PHE A 11 8.44 -2.92 -45.79
N VAL A 12 9.41 -2.19 -46.36
CA VAL A 12 10.43 -1.47 -45.58
C VAL A 12 9.85 -0.30 -44.79
N VAL A 13 8.85 0.40 -45.35
CA VAL A 13 8.22 1.55 -44.66
C VAL A 13 7.39 1.11 -43.45
N VAL A 14 6.69 -0.03 -43.52
CA VAL A 14 5.89 -0.57 -42.40
C VAL A 14 6.78 -1.05 -41.25
N VAL A 15 7.94 -1.64 -41.54
CA VAL A 15 8.91 -2.10 -40.51
C VAL A 15 9.58 -0.91 -39.80
N LEU A 16 9.80 0.22 -40.49
CA LEU A 16 10.38 1.42 -39.89
C LEU A 16 9.40 2.18 -38.97
N SER A 17 8.09 2.09 -39.21
CA SER A 17 7.09 2.69 -38.30
C SER A 17 6.90 1.92 -36.98
N VAL A 18 7.09 0.59 -36.98
CA VAL A 18 6.95 -0.24 -35.76
C VAL A 18 8.17 -0.11 -34.83
N SER A 19 9.36 0.14 -35.39
CA SER A 19 10.60 0.28 -34.61
C SER A 19 10.68 1.61 -33.82
N GLY A 20 10.04 2.68 -34.29
CA GLY A 20 9.99 3.96 -33.57
C GLY A 20 9.13 3.93 -32.30
N ALA A 21 8.04 3.17 -32.30
CA ALA A 21 7.17 3.02 -31.12
C ALA A 21 7.77 2.12 -30.04
N PHE A 22 8.59 1.13 -30.43
CA PHE A 22 9.29 0.24 -29.51
C PHE A 22 10.42 0.95 -28.74
N TRP A 23 11.06 1.96 -29.34
CA TRP A 23 12.18 2.69 -28.73
C TRP A 23 11.75 3.68 -27.63
N ILE A 24 10.49 4.14 -27.64
CA ILE A 24 9.96 5.11 -26.67
C ILE A 24 9.51 4.43 -25.37
N ILE A 25 9.07 3.17 -25.43
CA ILE A 25 8.59 2.44 -24.24
C ILE A 25 9.76 1.81 -23.45
N ASN A 26 10.93 1.59 -24.08
CA ASN A 26 12.02 0.82 -23.49
C ASN A 26 13.16 1.66 -22.88
N LYS A 27 12.86 2.89 -22.42
CA LYS A 27 13.82 3.77 -21.75
C LYS A 27 13.43 4.00 -20.29
N ASN A 28 13.24 2.92 -19.55
CA ASN A 28 13.58 2.90 -18.14
C ASN A 28 13.95 1.47 -17.72
N ASP A 29 15.16 1.40 -17.20
CA ASP A 29 15.75 0.34 -16.39
C ASP A 29 16.21 -0.95 -17.07
N LYS A 30 17.53 -1.08 -17.02
CA LYS A 30 18.36 -2.14 -17.54
C LYS A 30 18.16 -3.43 -16.76
N GLU A 31 18.28 -4.51 -17.51
CA GLU A 31 18.31 -5.91 -17.10
C GLU A 31 19.26 -6.21 -15.94
N LYS A 32 18.81 -7.11 -15.05
CA LYS A 32 19.63 -8.22 -14.58
C LYS A 32 18.85 -9.52 -14.81
N GLU A 33 19.35 -10.33 -15.74
CA GLU A 33 18.92 -11.70 -15.97
C GLU A 33 19.13 -12.56 -14.72
N PHE A 34 18.16 -13.40 -14.40
CA PHE A 34 18.39 -14.61 -13.62
C PHE A 34 17.63 -15.74 -14.31
N ASP A 35 18.38 -16.50 -15.11
CA ASP A 35 17.96 -17.78 -15.67
C ASP A 35 17.69 -18.78 -14.53
N ILE A 36 16.43 -19.15 -14.31
CA ILE A 36 16.10 -20.52 -13.89
C ILE A 36 14.85 -20.97 -14.65
N ALA A 37 15.05 -22.12 -15.29
CA ALA A 37 14.14 -22.81 -16.17
C ALA A 37 12.72 -22.98 -15.64
N GLU A 38 11.79 -22.79 -16.57
CA GLU A 38 10.41 -23.22 -16.58
C GLU A 38 10.28 -24.71 -16.17
N GLU A 39 9.73 -24.98 -14.98
CA GLU A 39 9.08 -26.26 -14.70
C GLU A 39 7.62 -26.00 -14.33
N LYS A 40 6.76 -26.62 -15.14
CA LYS A 40 5.31 -26.51 -15.16
C LYS A 40 4.67 -26.73 -13.79
N MET A 41 3.74 -25.85 -13.44
CA MET A 41 2.56 -26.24 -12.67
C MET A 41 1.40 -25.31 -13.02
N GLU A 42 0.74 -25.60 -14.15
CA GLU A 42 -0.69 -25.33 -14.26
C GLU A 42 -1.39 -26.29 -13.30
N GLU A 43 -1.67 -25.84 -12.06
CA GLU A 43 -2.74 -26.41 -11.28
C GLU A 43 -3.38 -25.38 -10.33
N SER A 44 -4.70 -25.28 -10.46
CA SER A 44 -5.68 -24.62 -9.59
C SER A 44 -5.86 -23.09 -9.74
N ILE A 45 -6.83 -22.77 -10.61
CA ILE A 45 -7.70 -21.62 -10.46
C ILE A 45 -8.53 -21.83 -9.17
N ALA A 46 -7.93 -21.47 -8.04
CA ALA A 46 -8.61 -21.20 -6.79
C ALA A 46 -8.01 -19.89 -6.25
N PRO A 47 -8.80 -18.93 -5.72
CA PRO A 47 -8.21 -17.77 -5.08
C PRO A 47 -7.34 -18.30 -3.94
N LYS A 48 -6.03 -18.22 -4.09
CA LYS A 48 -5.07 -18.46 -3.01
C LYS A 48 -5.52 -17.55 -1.88
N LYS A 49 -6.19 -18.11 -0.86
CA LYS A 49 -6.52 -17.38 0.36
C LYS A 49 -5.20 -16.77 0.80
N ARG A 50 -5.11 -15.44 0.74
CA ARG A 50 -3.96 -14.73 1.29
C ARG A 50 -3.86 -15.23 2.73
N ASP A 51 -2.74 -15.86 3.07
CA ASP A 51 -2.43 -16.16 4.45
C ASP A 51 -2.39 -14.80 5.15
N LEU A 52 -3.33 -14.52 6.04
CA LEU A 52 -3.45 -13.26 6.77
C LEU A 52 -3.12 -13.49 8.26
N SER A 53 -2.44 -14.60 8.59
CA SER A 53 -2.05 -14.93 9.96
C SER A 53 -1.16 -13.85 10.60
N TRP A 54 -0.48 -13.05 9.77
CA TRP A 54 0.33 -11.91 10.18
C TRP A 54 -0.43 -10.59 10.26
N VAL A 55 -1.71 -10.54 9.91
CA VAL A 55 -2.52 -9.32 10.02
C VAL A 55 -3.23 -9.36 11.35
N ASP A 56 -3.26 -8.23 12.04
CA ASP A 56 -4.17 -8.07 13.16
C ASP A 56 -5.60 -7.91 12.65
N GLY A 57 -6.20 -9.04 12.29
CA GLY A 57 -7.54 -9.10 11.72
C GLY A 57 -8.60 -8.61 12.70
N VAL A 58 -8.41 -8.82 14.01
CA VAL A 58 -9.38 -8.39 15.02
C VAL A 58 -9.49 -6.87 15.04
N HIS A 59 -8.37 -6.17 15.15
CA HIS A 59 -8.38 -4.71 15.18
C HIS A 59 -8.71 -4.09 13.82
N ALA A 60 -8.31 -4.74 12.73
CA ALA A 60 -8.70 -4.33 11.38
C ALA A 60 -10.21 -4.42 11.18
N ASP A 61 -10.83 -5.54 11.53
CA ASP A 61 -12.27 -5.76 11.42
C ASP A 61 -13.03 -4.80 12.34
N MET A 62 -12.56 -4.57 13.58
CA MET A 62 -13.14 -3.57 14.47
C MET A 62 -13.14 -2.16 13.86
N LEU A 63 -12.06 -1.76 13.20
CA LEU A 63 -11.97 -0.45 12.56
C LEU A 63 -12.85 -0.36 11.29
N ASP A 64 -12.96 -1.44 10.53
CA ASP A 64 -13.79 -1.51 9.33
C ASP A 64 -15.30 -1.54 9.67
N ASP A 65 -15.66 -2.22 10.75
CA ASP A 65 -17.04 -2.31 11.24
C ASP A 65 -17.47 -1.05 12.01
N TRP A 66 -16.52 -0.24 12.52
CA TRP A 66 -16.80 0.97 13.29
C TRP A 66 -17.76 1.92 12.57
N LYS A 67 -18.60 2.62 13.35
CA LYS A 67 -19.56 3.64 12.87
C LYS A 67 -19.55 4.83 13.82
N SER A 68 -19.82 6.02 13.28
CA SER A 68 -19.97 7.27 14.05
C SER A 68 -20.84 7.11 15.30
N GLY A 69 -20.35 7.61 16.42
CA GLY A 69 -20.99 7.52 17.74
C GLY A 69 -20.80 6.19 18.47
N ASP A 70 -20.13 5.21 17.87
CA ASP A 70 -19.80 3.95 18.52
C ASP A 70 -18.58 4.10 19.44
N LYS A 71 -18.69 3.55 20.66
CA LYS A 71 -17.68 3.72 21.73
C LYS A 71 -16.73 2.53 21.85
N THR A 72 -16.59 1.78 20.77
CA THR A 72 -15.72 0.59 20.69
C THR A 72 -14.24 0.94 20.74
N PHE A 73 -13.87 2.17 20.35
CA PHE A 73 -12.50 2.67 20.40
C PHE A 73 -12.27 3.60 21.59
N ASP A 74 -11.37 3.19 22.48
CA ASP A 74 -10.71 4.10 23.42
C ASP A 74 -9.39 4.62 22.83
N GLU A 75 -8.76 5.57 23.52
CA GLU A 75 -7.53 6.19 23.03
C GLU A 75 -6.39 5.17 22.86
N ARG A 76 -6.28 4.21 23.78
CA ARG A 76 -5.24 3.18 23.73
C ARG A 76 -5.41 2.31 22.49
N LEU A 77 -6.64 1.97 22.13
CA LEU A 77 -6.94 1.19 20.93
C LEU A 77 -6.59 1.98 19.65
N VAL A 78 -6.89 3.28 19.61
CA VAL A 78 -6.49 4.16 18.49
C VAL A 78 -4.97 4.19 18.36
N GLN A 79 -4.24 4.37 19.46
CA GLN A 79 -2.77 4.35 19.46
C GLN A 79 -2.23 3.02 18.93
N GLU A 80 -2.76 1.89 19.42
CA GLU A 80 -2.31 0.55 19.02
C GLU A 80 -2.54 0.28 17.54
N VAL A 81 -3.71 0.68 17.02
CA VAL A 81 -4.03 0.53 15.59
C VAL A 81 -3.14 1.40 14.73
N MET A 82 -2.96 2.68 15.08
CA MET A 82 -2.06 3.58 14.36
C MET A 82 -0.62 3.05 14.39
N LEU A 83 -0.17 2.53 15.53
CA LEU A 83 1.15 1.93 15.68
C LEU A 83 1.33 0.74 14.73
N LYS A 84 0.39 -0.20 14.71
CA LYS A 84 0.42 -1.38 13.83
C LYS A 84 0.34 -1.02 12.35
N MET A 85 -0.30 0.10 12.00
CA MET A 85 -0.30 0.65 10.64
C MET A 85 1.09 1.10 10.19
N THR A 86 1.93 1.64 11.10
CA THR A 86 3.29 2.08 10.74
C THR A 86 4.18 0.92 10.26
N TYR A 87 4.00 -0.29 10.79
CA TYR A 87 4.82 -1.46 10.43
C TYR A 87 4.80 -1.77 8.93
N GLN A 88 3.71 -1.44 8.22
CA GLN A 88 3.62 -1.64 6.77
C GLN A 88 4.62 -0.77 5.99
N LYS A 89 4.98 0.40 6.51
CA LYS A 89 5.78 1.42 5.80
C LYS A 89 7.24 1.44 6.25
N LEU A 90 7.56 0.79 7.37
CA LEU A 90 8.92 0.66 7.85
C LEU A 90 9.64 -0.46 7.10
N ASP A 91 10.94 -0.27 6.86
CA ASP A 91 11.82 -1.32 6.34
C ASP A 91 12.24 -2.25 7.48
N THR A 92 11.24 -2.89 8.11
CA THR A 92 11.41 -3.87 9.17
C THR A 92 11.05 -5.25 8.65
N GLN A 93 11.81 -6.25 9.08
CA GLN A 93 11.48 -7.65 8.78
C GLN A 93 10.19 -8.10 9.48
N GLU A 94 9.77 -7.37 10.52
CA GLU A 94 8.57 -7.61 11.30
C GLU A 94 7.36 -6.97 10.60
N LYS A 95 6.56 -7.81 9.94
CA LYS A 95 5.26 -7.47 9.34
C LYS A 95 4.09 -8.14 10.06
N GLU A 96 4.40 -8.96 11.06
CA GLU A 96 3.44 -9.69 11.88
C GLU A 96 2.69 -8.71 12.80
N GLY A 97 1.37 -8.89 12.90
CA GLY A 97 0.46 -7.99 13.59
C GLY A 97 0.24 -6.64 12.90
N SER A 98 0.69 -6.44 11.66
CA SER A 98 0.46 -5.18 10.95
C SER A 98 -1.00 -5.01 10.52
N ILE A 99 -1.46 -3.76 10.48
CA ILE A 99 -2.78 -3.39 9.95
C ILE A 99 -2.54 -2.66 8.64
N GLU A 100 -3.18 -3.12 7.57
CA GLU A 100 -3.05 -2.47 6.27
C GLU A 100 -3.64 -1.06 6.30
N ILE A 101 -2.84 -0.09 5.86
CA ILE A 101 -3.27 1.29 5.67
C ILE A 101 -4.19 1.37 4.45
N THR A 102 -5.43 1.78 4.67
CA THR A 102 -6.40 2.10 3.62
C THR A 102 -6.95 3.53 3.83
N PRO A 103 -7.42 4.22 2.78
CA PRO A 103 -8.05 5.53 2.93
C PRO A 103 -9.24 5.52 3.91
N GLU A 104 -10.05 4.47 3.85
CA GLU A 104 -11.22 4.30 4.74
C GLU A 104 -10.82 4.17 6.21
N ARG A 105 -9.78 3.38 6.51
CA ARG A 105 -9.27 3.24 7.88
C ARG A 105 -8.67 4.54 8.42
N ILE A 106 -7.98 5.30 7.58
CA ILE A 106 -7.49 6.64 7.94
C ILE A 106 -8.68 7.56 8.27
N ASP A 107 -9.71 7.57 7.41
CA ASP A 107 -10.90 8.40 7.63
C ASP A 107 -11.65 8.01 8.91
N ASN A 108 -11.80 6.70 9.19
CA ASN A 108 -12.41 6.22 10.43
C ASN A 108 -11.61 6.66 11.66
N LEU A 109 -10.28 6.50 11.67
CA LEU A 109 -9.43 6.93 12.78
C LEU A 109 -9.46 8.45 13.00
N MET A 110 -9.52 9.23 11.90
CA MET A 110 -9.69 10.67 11.99
C MET A 110 -11.04 11.03 12.62
N GLN A 111 -12.10 10.35 12.21
CA GLN A 111 -13.43 10.59 12.75
C GLN A 111 -13.54 10.19 14.22
N ILE A 112 -13.02 9.02 14.61
CA ILE A 112 -12.93 8.59 16.02
C ILE A 112 -12.19 9.64 16.85
N SER A 113 -11.03 10.10 16.37
CA SER A 113 -10.21 11.08 17.08
C SER A 113 -10.90 12.44 17.23
N GLU A 114 -11.71 12.86 16.25
CA GLU A 114 -12.48 14.10 16.31
C GLU A 114 -13.71 13.97 17.22
N GLU A 115 -14.44 12.85 17.15
CA GLU A 115 -15.62 12.59 17.98
C GLU A 115 -15.26 12.47 19.47
N GLU A 116 -14.14 11.82 19.79
CA GLU A 116 -13.69 11.59 21.16
C GLU A 116 -12.64 12.62 21.64
N LYS A 117 -12.48 13.74 20.92
CA LYS A 117 -11.52 14.81 21.22
C LYS A 117 -11.62 15.40 22.64
N ALA A 118 -12.80 15.33 23.25
CA ALA A 118 -13.02 15.78 24.63
C ALA A 118 -12.43 14.81 25.68
N VAL A 119 -12.15 13.56 25.30
CA VAL A 119 -11.70 12.49 26.20
C VAL A 119 -10.28 12.05 25.87
N PHE A 120 -9.90 12.05 24.59
CA PHE A 120 -8.57 11.64 24.14
C PHE A 120 -7.53 12.71 24.44
N PHE A 121 -6.51 12.36 25.20
CA PHE A 121 -5.43 13.26 25.60
C PHE A 121 -4.59 13.74 24.42
N HIS A 122 -4.43 12.91 23.38
CA HIS A 122 -3.56 13.21 22.24
C HIS A 122 -4.31 13.24 20.89
N SER A 123 -5.62 13.52 20.90
CA SER A 123 -6.44 13.61 19.67
C SER A 123 -5.79 14.48 18.57
N GLU A 124 -5.30 15.67 18.91
CA GLU A 124 -4.66 16.56 17.93
C GLU A 124 -3.41 15.95 17.29
N LEU A 125 -2.61 15.21 18.07
CA LEU A 125 -1.42 14.53 17.58
C LEU A 125 -1.81 13.43 16.60
N TYR A 126 -2.84 12.63 16.91
CA TYR A 126 -3.35 11.60 16.00
C TYR A 126 -3.86 12.22 14.70
N LEU A 127 -4.67 13.27 14.80
CA LEU A 127 -5.21 13.98 13.64
C LEU A 127 -4.10 14.53 12.74
N ASP A 128 -3.03 15.07 13.32
CA ASP A 128 -1.91 15.59 12.54
C ASP A 128 -1.14 14.49 11.81
N ILE A 129 -0.90 13.34 12.45
CA ILE A 129 -0.31 12.16 11.79
C ILE A 129 -1.21 11.68 10.65
N LEU A 130 -2.51 11.47 10.94
CA LEU A 130 -3.47 10.93 9.98
C LEU A 130 -3.70 11.85 8.77
N LYS A 131 -3.63 13.18 8.95
CA LYS A 131 -3.68 14.14 7.83
C LYS A 131 -2.54 13.91 6.84
N ARG A 132 -1.30 13.70 7.31
CA ARG A 132 -0.16 13.39 6.43
C ARG A 132 -0.35 12.07 5.71
N TRP A 133 -0.76 11.03 6.44
CA TRP A 133 -0.99 9.71 5.86
C TRP A 133 -2.11 9.74 4.81
N LYS A 134 -3.16 10.55 5.03
CA LYS A 134 -4.26 10.78 4.08
C LYS A 134 -3.78 11.40 2.77
N GLU A 135 -2.78 12.27 2.84
CA GLU A 135 -2.10 12.85 1.67
C GLU A 135 -1.07 11.90 1.04
N ASN A 136 -1.03 10.64 1.50
CA ASN A 136 -0.05 9.62 1.12
C ASN A 136 1.40 10.04 1.42
N ASP A 137 1.59 10.94 2.41
CA ASP A 137 2.89 11.30 2.94
C ASP A 137 3.25 10.41 4.13
N PHE A 138 4.21 9.51 3.90
CA PHE A 138 4.79 8.62 4.90
C PHE A 138 6.26 8.94 5.16
N SER A 139 6.74 10.13 4.75
CA SER A 139 8.15 10.52 4.90
C SER A 139 8.62 10.55 6.36
N THR A 140 7.69 10.77 7.30
CA THR A 140 7.94 10.82 8.74
C THR A 140 7.49 9.56 9.49
N VAL A 141 7.10 8.47 8.81
CA VAL A 141 6.43 7.32 9.45
C VAL A 141 7.27 6.64 10.54
N LYS A 142 8.60 6.74 10.45
CA LYS A 142 9.52 6.27 11.49
C LYS A 142 9.42 7.10 12.76
N ASP A 143 9.34 8.41 12.63
CA ASP A 143 9.20 9.32 13.76
C ASP A 143 7.79 9.20 14.36
N ASP A 144 6.77 9.04 13.51
CA ASP A 144 5.39 8.75 13.92
C ASP A 144 5.31 7.46 14.75
N ASN A 145 5.97 6.38 14.29
CA ASN A 145 6.08 5.11 15.01
C ASN A 145 6.76 5.28 16.39
N GLN A 146 7.88 5.99 16.46
CA GLN A 146 8.58 6.25 17.72
C GLN A 146 7.73 7.05 18.71
N LEU A 147 7.01 8.06 18.19
CA LEU A 147 6.10 8.86 18.98
C LEU A 147 4.96 8.00 19.54
N LEU A 148 4.31 7.20 18.69
CA LEU A 148 3.23 6.28 19.08
C LEU A 148 3.69 5.25 20.12
N HIS A 149 4.86 4.63 19.94
CA HIS A 149 5.46 3.76 20.96
C HIS A 149 5.64 4.47 22.31
N SER A 150 6.15 5.71 22.29
CA SER A 150 6.39 6.49 23.51
C SER A 150 5.12 6.87 24.28
N LEU A 151 3.95 6.83 23.61
CA LEU A 151 2.64 7.05 24.21
C LEU A 151 2.04 5.74 24.74
N TYR A 152 2.24 4.63 24.03
CA TYR A 152 1.74 3.32 24.41
C TYR A 152 2.43 2.74 25.66
N ASP A 153 3.72 3.03 25.84
CA ASP A 153 4.52 2.52 26.97
C ASP A 153 4.30 3.27 28.30
N ARG A 154 3.38 4.23 28.37
CA ARG A 154 3.08 5.03 29.58
C ARG A 154 1.84 4.56 30.31
#